data_AF-A0A7X7LGW1-F1
#
_entry.id   AF-A0A7X7LGW1-F1
#
_cell.length_a   1.000
_cell.length_b   1.000
_cell.length_c   1.000
_cell.angle_alpha   90.00
_cell.angle_beta   90.00
_cell.angle_gamma   90.00
#
_symmetry.space_group_name_H-M   'P 1'
#
loop_
_entity.id
_entity.type
_entity.pdbx_description
1 polymer ?
#
loop_
_entity_poly.entity_id
_entity_poly.type
_entity_poly.pdbx_seq_one_letter_code
_entity_poly.pdbx_strand_id
1 'polypeptide(L)'
;MKKLFFFCALLVSVTLQSAPTWLGREAMLVQNFIGAHQLSITIDESSGIHLMSDDGKDVLAYVFNGKDGGYVVVSANESIVPVICYSETGVYEEGSPLDDIIKADLQWRVAHLADIPVEQRQ
;
A
#
# COMPACT_ATOMS: atom_id res chain seq x y z
N MET A 1 42.78 -46.62 13.40
CA MET A 1 41.52 -45.88 13.60
C MET A 1 41.83 -44.41 13.83
N LYS A 2 41.41 -43.52 12.92
CA LYS A 2 40.75 -42.23 13.20
C LYS A 2 40.62 -41.45 11.89
N LYS A 3 39.39 -41.45 11.37
CA LYS A 3 38.93 -40.58 10.29
C LYS A 3 38.95 -39.15 10.81
N LEU A 4 39.63 -38.22 10.13
CA LEU A 4 39.39 -36.79 10.31
C LEU A 4 38.61 -36.30 9.09
N PHE A 5 37.28 -36.36 9.21
CA PHE A 5 36.37 -35.60 8.34
C PHE A 5 36.43 -34.15 8.81
N PHE A 6 37.21 -33.32 8.12
CA PHE A 6 37.18 -31.87 8.30
C PHE A 6 36.10 -31.30 7.38
N PHE A 7 34.85 -31.43 7.82
CA PHE A 7 33.68 -30.82 7.18
C PHE A 7 32.99 -29.96 8.23
N CYS A 8 33.61 -28.84 8.59
CA CYS A 8 33.00 -27.85 9.48
C CYS A 8 32.66 -26.60 8.66
N ALA A 9 31.38 -26.56 8.27
CA ALA A 9 30.54 -25.38 8.30
C ALA A 9 31.15 -24.09 7.75
N LEU A 10 31.21 -24.01 6.42
CA LEU A 10 31.08 -22.72 5.73
C LEU A 10 29.64 -22.24 5.94
N LEU A 11 29.33 -21.71 7.13
CA LEU A 11 28.09 -20.99 7.41
C LEU A 11 28.16 -19.68 6.63
N VAL A 12 27.68 -19.75 5.39
CA VAL A 12 27.37 -18.60 4.56
C VAL A 12 26.24 -17.85 5.27
N SER A 13 26.62 -16.82 6.04
CA SER A 13 25.70 -15.83 6.57
C SER A 13 25.24 -14.94 5.42
N VAL A 14 24.40 -15.46 4.53
CA VAL A 14 23.60 -14.59 3.67
C VAL A 14 22.61 -13.93 4.60
N THR A 15 22.85 -12.66 4.92
CA THR A 15 21.80 -11.78 5.38
C THR A 15 20.77 -11.72 4.26
N LEU A 16 19.75 -12.58 4.32
CA LEU A 16 18.52 -12.41 3.55
C LEU A 16 17.87 -11.14 4.11
N GLN A 17 18.33 -9.99 3.64
CA GLN A 17 17.62 -8.74 3.86
C GLN A 17 16.46 -8.77 2.87
N SER A 18 15.32 -9.30 3.30
CA SER A 18 14.08 -9.14 2.55
C SER A 18 13.85 -7.63 2.44
N ALA A 19 14.04 -7.09 1.23
CA ALA A 19 13.64 -5.73 0.97
C ALA A 19 12.15 -5.64 1.36
N PRO A 20 11.75 -4.67 2.19
CA PRO A 20 10.35 -4.49 2.48
C PRO A 20 9.66 -4.18 1.15
N THR A 21 8.88 -5.11 0.64
CA THR A 21 8.07 -4.91 -0.57
C THR A 21 6.85 -4.11 -0.15
N TRP A 22 7.04 -2.81 0.14
CA TRP A 22 6.01 -1.83 0.49
C TRP A 22 4.95 -1.60 -0.59
N LEU A 23 5.08 -2.24 -1.76
CA LEU A 23 4.02 -2.30 -2.77
C LEU A 23 3.24 -3.62 -2.69
N GLY A 24 3.84 -4.69 -2.14
CA GLY A 24 3.26 -6.03 -2.19
C GLY A 24 2.07 -6.21 -1.25
N ARG A 25 2.09 -5.56 -0.07
CA ARG A 25 0.97 -5.67 0.88
C ARG A 25 -0.24 -4.87 0.38
N GLU A 26 0.00 -3.67 -0.08
CA GLU A 26 -0.99 -2.69 -0.54
C GLU A 26 -1.64 -3.21 -1.83
N ALA A 27 -0.84 -3.73 -2.76
CA ALA A 27 -1.36 -4.42 -3.94
C ALA A 27 -2.22 -5.64 -3.59
N MET A 28 -1.83 -6.42 -2.58
CA MET A 28 -2.63 -7.55 -2.11
C MET A 28 -3.96 -7.09 -1.49
N LEU A 29 -3.96 -6.01 -0.71
CA LEU A 29 -5.19 -5.40 -0.17
C LEU A 29 -6.13 -4.95 -1.30
N VAL A 30 -5.58 -4.30 -2.33
CA VAL A 30 -6.35 -3.88 -3.51
C VAL A 30 -6.92 -5.08 -4.25
N GLN A 31 -6.13 -6.12 -4.52
CA GLN A 31 -6.63 -7.32 -5.20
C GLN A 31 -7.72 -8.04 -4.41
N ASN A 32 -7.56 -8.15 -3.09
CA ASN A 32 -8.59 -8.72 -2.23
C ASN A 32 -9.86 -7.87 -2.28
N PHE A 33 -9.74 -6.55 -2.24
CA PHE A 33 -10.87 -5.65 -2.34
C PHE A 33 -11.60 -5.77 -3.69
N ILE A 34 -10.86 -5.77 -4.80
CA ILE A 34 -11.36 -5.95 -6.16
C ILE A 34 -12.11 -7.29 -6.26
N GLY A 35 -11.51 -8.39 -5.81
CA GLY A 35 -12.12 -9.71 -5.85
C GLY A 35 -13.37 -9.82 -4.97
N ALA A 36 -13.33 -9.24 -3.76
CA ALA A 36 -14.45 -9.27 -2.83
C ALA A 36 -15.67 -8.47 -3.33
N HIS A 37 -15.42 -7.34 -4.02
CA HIS A 37 -16.47 -6.48 -4.58
C HIS A 37 -16.79 -6.76 -6.04
N GLN A 38 -16.14 -7.76 -6.66
CA GLN A 38 -16.30 -8.14 -8.06
C GLN A 38 -16.06 -6.97 -9.04
N LEU A 39 -15.09 -6.11 -8.73
CA LEU A 39 -14.77 -4.95 -9.57
C LEU A 39 -14.08 -5.38 -10.86
N SER A 40 -14.42 -4.71 -11.96
CA SER A 40 -13.83 -4.92 -13.29
C SER A 40 -12.53 -4.14 -13.48
N ILE A 41 -11.62 -4.19 -12.51
CA ILE A 41 -10.34 -3.46 -12.50
C ILE A 41 -9.19 -4.47 -12.49
N THR A 42 -8.23 -4.33 -13.41
CA THR A 42 -6.99 -5.11 -13.40
C THR A 42 -5.81 -4.19 -13.12
N ILE A 43 -5.23 -4.27 -11.93
CA ILE A 43 -4.10 -3.42 -11.54
C ILE A 43 -2.76 -4.00 -11.99
N ASP A 44 -1.74 -3.14 -12.10
CA ASP A 44 -0.34 -3.55 -12.06
C ASP A 44 0.21 -3.32 -10.65
N GLU A 45 0.58 -4.40 -9.97
CA GLU A 45 1.07 -4.37 -8.59
C GLU A 45 2.38 -3.59 -8.44
N SER A 46 3.12 -3.39 -9.53
CA SER A 46 4.39 -2.68 -9.55
C SER A 46 4.27 -1.18 -9.81
N SER A 47 3.07 -0.68 -10.15
CA SER A 47 2.86 0.70 -10.60
C SER A 47 2.10 1.58 -9.61
N GLY A 48 2.19 1.28 -8.31
CA GLY A 48 1.56 2.10 -7.27
C GLY A 48 2.13 3.50 -7.23
N ILE A 49 1.30 4.52 -7.46
CA ILE A 49 1.66 5.93 -7.31
C ILE A 49 1.58 6.30 -5.83
N HIS A 50 2.58 7.04 -5.32
CA HIS A 50 2.58 7.52 -3.94
C HIS A 50 1.92 8.88 -3.84
N LEU A 51 0.82 8.96 -3.10
CA LEU A 51 0.19 10.22 -2.75
C LEU A 51 0.87 10.80 -1.51
N MET A 52 1.71 11.80 -1.70
CA MET A 52 2.49 12.42 -0.63
C MET A 52 1.69 13.50 0.11
N SER A 53 2.03 13.78 1.36
CA SER A 53 1.60 14.97 2.11
C SER A 53 2.04 16.26 1.41
N ASP A 54 1.38 17.38 1.72
CA ASP A 54 1.73 18.68 1.12
C ASP A 54 3.18 19.12 1.40
N ASP A 55 3.74 18.69 2.52
CA ASP A 55 5.15 18.93 2.87
C ASP A 55 6.12 17.88 2.30
N GLY A 56 5.59 16.89 1.57
CA GLY A 56 6.33 15.84 0.87
C GLY A 56 7.00 14.81 1.77
N LYS A 57 6.70 14.78 3.06
CA LYS A 57 7.41 13.91 4.03
C LYS A 57 6.75 12.56 4.22
N ASP A 58 5.43 12.50 4.15
CA ASP A 58 4.67 11.30 4.48
C ASP A 58 3.93 10.81 3.23
N VAL A 59 3.92 9.49 3.03
CA VAL A 59 2.99 8.86 2.08
C VAL A 59 1.64 8.76 2.78
N LEU A 60 0.61 9.37 2.21
CA LEU A 60 -0.75 9.34 2.73
C LEU A 60 -1.53 8.15 2.15
N ALA A 61 -1.31 7.85 0.88
CA ALA A 61 -1.97 6.77 0.17
C ALA A 61 -1.14 6.23 -0.98
N TYR A 62 -1.53 5.04 -1.46
CA TYR A 62 -1.06 4.43 -2.68
C TYR A 62 -2.21 4.37 -3.67
N VAL A 63 -1.94 4.72 -4.92
CA VAL A 63 -2.93 4.70 -6.00
C VAL A 63 -2.53 3.65 -7.03
N PHE A 64 -3.45 2.75 -7.34
CA PHE A 64 -3.28 1.72 -8.37
C PHE A 64 -4.26 1.99 -9.51
N ASN A 65 -3.76 2.51 -10.63
CA ASN A 65 -4.52 2.62 -11.86
C ASN A 65 -4.68 1.24 -12.51
N GLY A 66 -5.87 0.97 -13.05
CA GLY A 66 -6.14 -0.23 -13.82
C GLY A 66 -5.54 -0.14 -15.23
N LYS A 67 -5.08 -1.28 -15.75
CA LYS A 67 -4.47 -1.41 -17.08
C LYS A 67 -5.43 -0.98 -18.20
N ASP A 68 -6.72 -1.30 -18.03
CA ASP A 68 -7.79 -0.99 -18.99
C ASP A 68 -8.68 0.18 -18.51
N GLY A 69 -8.21 0.92 -17.50
CA GLY A 69 -8.97 1.96 -16.81
C GLY A 69 -9.46 1.55 -15.41
N GLY A 70 -10.05 2.53 -14.73
CA GLY A 70 -10.36 2.46 -13.31
C GLY A 70 -9.15 2.75 -12.43
N TYR A 71 -9.40 2.92 -11.13
CA TYR A 71 -8.36 3.09 -10.12
C TYR A 71 -8.86 2.68 -8.75
N VAL A 72 -7.93 2.33 -7.86
CA VAL A 72 -8.18 2.14 -6.43
C VAL A 72 -7.15 2.93 -5.64
N VAL A 73 -7.61 3.66 -4.62
CA VAL A 73 -6.78 4.42 -3.70
C VAL A 73 -6.83 3.76 -2.33
N VAL A 74 -5.67 3.41 -1.79
CA VAL A 74 -5.54 2.79 -0.47
C VAL A 74 -4.72 3.63 0.48
N SER A 75 -5.13 3.73 1.74
CA SER A 75 -4.37 4.46 2.77
C SER A 75 -3.03 3.80 3.02
N ALA A 76 -2.01 4.63 3.23
CA ALA A 76 -0.72 4.17 3.74
C ALA A 76 -0.71 4.00 5.27
N ASN A 77 -1.76 4.44 5.97
CA ASN A 77 -1.88 4.33 7.41
C ASN A 77 -2.84 3.20 7.80
N GLU A 78 -2.33 2.17 8.47
CA GLU A 78 -3.10 0.99 8.87
C GLU A 78 -4.22 1.27 9.90
N SER A 79 -4.17 2.43 10.56
CA SER A 79 -5.21 2.85 11.51
C SER A 79 -6.39 3.55 10.82
N ILE A 80 -6.32 3.74 9.50
CA ILE A 80 -7.39 4.28 8.67
C ILE A 80 -7.97 3.12 7.85
N VAL A 81 -9.27 3.17 7.54
CA VAL A 81 -9.92 2.21 6.64
C VAL A 81 -9.08 2.07 5.35
N PRO A 82 -8.69 0.84 4.96
CA PRO A 82 -7.64 0.65 3.96
C PRO A 82 -7.97 1.22 2.58
N VAL A 83 -9.21 1.07 2.11
CA VAL A 83 -9.62 1.59 0.79
C VAL A 83 -10.33 2.92 0.98
N ILE A 84 -9.78 3.98 0.40
CA ILE A 84 -10.27 5.35 0.53
C ILE A 84 -11.33 5.65 -0.52
N CYS A 85 -11.02 5.34 -1.77
CA CYS A 85 -11.95 5.47 -2.89
C CYS A 85 -11.52 4.58 -4.06
N TYR A 86 -12.42 4.38 -5.01
CA TYR A 86 -12.16 3.66 -6.24
C TYR A 86 -13.12 4.09 -7.35
N SER A 87 -12.77 3.77 -8.59
CA SER A 87 -13.65 3.87 -9.75
C SER A 87 -13.33 2.72 -10.71
N GLU A 88 -14.34 2.10 -11.31
CA GLU A 88 -14.15 1.09 -12.37
C GLU A 88 -13.85 1.71 -13.74
N THR A 89 -13.89 3.03 -13.84
CA THR A 89 -13.65 3.77 -15.09
C THR A 89 -12.75 4.98 -14.87
N GLY A 90 -12.20 5.54 -15.96
CA GLY A 90 -11.29 6.68 -15.92
C GLY A 90 -9.89 6.31 -15.45
N VAL A 91 -9.07 7.32 -15.15
CA VAL A 91 -7.71 7.15 -14.64
C VAL A 91 -7.53 8.16 -13.52
N TYR A 92 -6.84 7.77 -12.45
CA TYR A 92 -6.40 8.72 -11.45
C TYR A 92 -5.25 9.57 -12.00
N GLU A 93 -5.38 10.88 -11.89
CA GLU A 93 -4.37 11.85 -12.29
C GLU A 93 -3.87 12.61 -11.06
N GLU A 94 -2.55 12.60 -10.84
CA GLU A 94 -1.90 13.43 -9.83
C GLU A 94 -2.19 14.92 -10.09
N GLY A 95 -2.49 15.67 -9.02
CA GLY A 95 -2.83 17.10 -9.12
C GLY A 95 -4.23 17.39 -9.69
N SER A 96 -5.07 16.37 -9.87
CA SER A 96 -6.49 16.56 -10.14
C SER A 96 -7.22 17.10 -8.89
N PRO A 97 -8.42 17.71 -9.02
CA PRO A 97 -9.22 18.09 -7.84
C PRO A 97 -9.51 16.93 -6.89
N LEU A 98 -9.54 15.69 -7.40
CA LEU A 98 -9.69 14.49 -6.58
C LEU A 98 -8.45 14.25 -5.71
N ASP A 99 -7.26 14.49 -6.24
CA ASP A 99 -5.98 14.39 -5.52
C ASP A 99 -5.97 15.29 -4.27
N ASP A 100 -6.37 16.55 -4.45
CA ASP A 100 -6.45 17.54 -3.37
C ASP A 100 -7.48 17.12 -2.30
N ILE A 101 -8.64 16.61 -2.72
CA ILE A 101 -9.69 16.15 -1.81
C ILE A 101 -9.20 14.97 -0.97
N ILE A 102 -8.54 14.00 -1.59
CA ILE A 102 -8.03 12.80 -0.90
C ILE A 102 -6.90 13.19 0.07
N LYS A 103 -5.97 14.06 -0.34
CA LYS A 103 -4.91 14.55 0.55
C LYS A 103 -5.50 15.23 1.78
N ALA A 104 -6.44 16.16 1.60
CA ALA A 104 -7.07 16.88 2.70
C ALA A 104 -7.83 15.93 3.65
N ASP A 105 -8.59 14.98 3.12
CA ASP A 105 -9.29 13.96 3.92
C ASP A 105 -8.31 13.11 4.74
N LEU A 106 -7.26 12.58 4.10
CA LEU A 106 -6.30 11.71 4.76
C LEU A 106 -5.47 12.45 5.81
N GLN A 107 -4.99 13.65 5.52
CA GLN A 107 -4.28 14.49 6.49
C GLN A 107 -5.17 14.77 7.71
N TRP A 108 -6.44 15.10 7.48
CA TRP A 108 -7.38 15.34 8.57
C TRP A 108 -7.57 14.07 9.41
N ARG A 109 -7.81 12.91 8.78
CA ARG A 109 -7.96 11.63 9.49
C ARG A 109 -6.73 11.30 10.32
N VAL A 110 -5.53 11.39 9.73
CA VAL A 110 -4.26 11.12 10.42
C VAL A 110 -4.09 12.03 11.63
N ALA A 111 -4.36 13.33 11.49
CA ALA A 111 -4.24 14.29 12.59
C ALA A 111 -5.20 14.00 13.76
N HIS A 112 -6.35 13.40 13.48
CA HIS A 112 -7.40 13.13 14.48
C HIS A 112 -7.50 11.65 14.87
N LEU A 113 -6.55 10.79 14.48
CA LEU A 113 -6.53 9.37 14.88
C LEU A 113 -6.54 9.19 16.40
N ALA A 114 -5.93 10.10 17.15
CA ALA A 114 -5.91 10.08 18.61
C ALA A 114 -7.26 10.45 19.24
N ASP A 115 -8.11 11.18 18.51
CA ASP A 115 -9.41 11.66 18.99
C ASP A 115 -10.53 10.64 18.76
N ILE A 116 -10.29 9.63 17.91
CA ILE A 116 -11.21 8.52 17.66
C ILE A 116 -11.03 7.48 18.78
N PRO A 117 -12.05 7.26 19.65
CA PRO A 117 -12.01 6.21 20.67
C PRO A 117 -11.69 4.87 20.01
N VAL A 118 -10.84 4.05 20.66
CA VAL A 118 -10.36 2.76 20.12
C VAL A 118 -11.50 1.85 19.64
N GLU A 119 -12.66 1.95 20.29
CA GLU A 119 -13.87 1.18 19.99
C GLU A 119 -14.50 1.49 18.62
N GLN A 120 -14.17 2.65 18.02
CA GLN A 120 -14.71 3.11 16.72
C GLN A 120 -13.70 3.01 15.58
N ARG A 121 -12.51 2.42 15.82
CA ARG A 121 -11.50 2.14 14.80
C ARG A 121 -11.76 0.76 14.20
N GLN A 122 -12.79 0.63 13.37
CA GLN A 122 -13.09 -0.60 12.60
C GLN A 122 -13.35 -0.26 11.14
#